data_AF-A0A1H3DIZ1-F1
#
_entry.id   AF-A0A1H3DIZ1-F1
#
_cell.length_a   1.000
_cell.length_b   1.000
_cell.length_c   1.000
_cell.angle_alpha   90.00
_cell.angle_beta   90.00
_cell.angle_gamma   90.00
#
_symmetry.space_group_name_H-M   'P 1'
#
loop_
_entity.id
_entity.type
_entity.pdbx_description
1 polymer ?
#
loop_
_entity_poly.entity_id
_entity_poly.type
_entity_poly.pdbx_seq_one_letter_code
_entity_poly.pdbx_strand_id
1 'polypeptide(L)' 'MSCIATFYVTHMALMFERECKNAGYDVRIVPVPRKLSASCGLACRYPCRAEDEIKKLCLSKDIEVEAFHRLED' A
#
# COMPACT_ATOMS: atom_id res chain seq x y z
N MET A 1 3.47 12.46 -8.05
CA MET A 1 2.61 12.15 -6.89
C MET A 1 2.74 10.68 -6.53
N SER A 2 3.18 10.40 -5.32
CA SER A 2 3.26 9.04 -4.78
C SER A 2 2.23 8.86 -3.67
N CYS A 3 1.63 7.69 -3.63
CA CYS A 3 0.67 7.32 -2.61
C CYS A 3 1.25 6.17 -1.79
N ILE A 4 0.76 6.00 -0.57
CA ILE A 4 1.14 4.89 0.29
C ILE A 4 -0.11 4.24 0.90
N ALA A 5 -0.04 2.92 1.10
CA ALA A 5 -1.00 2.16 1.88
C ALA A 5 -0.35 1.78 3.21
N THR A 6 -1.07 1.96 4.32
CA THR A 6 -0.66 1.47 5.66
C THR A 6 -1.41 0.18 6.00
N PHE A 7 -0.88 -0.57 6.96
CA PHE A 7 -1.40 -1.88 7.34
C PHE A 7 -1.35 -2.08 8.85
N TYR A 8 -2.34 -2.82 9.37
CA TYR A 8 -2.32 -3.24 10.77
C TYR A 8 -1.31 -4.34 11.06
N VAL A 9 -1.04 -5.20 10.06
CA VAL A 9 -0.16 -6.37 10.18
C VAL A 9 0.83 -6.46 9.02
N THR A 10 2.07 -6.85 9.35
CA THR A 10 3.19 -6.95 8.39
C THR A 10 2.90 -7.90 7.23
N HIS A 11 2.17 -8.99 7.48
CA HIS A 11 1.80 -9.96 6.44
C HIS A 11 0.96 -9.32 5.33
N MET A 12 0.05 -8.38 5.67
CA MET A 12 -0.77 -7.69 4.66
C MET A 12 0.05 -6.75 3.80
N ALA A 13 1.06 -6.06 4.38
CA ALA A 13 1.98 -5.24 3.60
C ALA A 13 2.76 -6.08 2.57
N LEU A 14 3.24 -7.26 2.97
CA LEU A 14 3.96 -8.19 2.09
C LEU A 14 3.05 -8.76 0.99
N MET A 15 1.83 -9.18 1.36
CA MET A 15 0.84 -9.69 0.41
C MET A 15 0.44 -8.61 -0.61
N PHE A 16 0.17 -7.39 -0.15
CA PHE A 16 -0.11 -6.24 -1.00
C PHE A 16 1.01 -6.01 -2.02
N GLU A 17 2.26 -5.96 -1.56
CA GLU A 17 3.40 -5.71 -2.44
C GLU A 17 3.50 -6.80 -3.52
N ARG A 18 3.40 -8.07 -3.11
CA ARG A 18 3.47 -9.22 -4.01
C ARG A 18 2.36 -9.22 -5.05
N GLU A 19 1.10 -9.07 -4.63
CA GLU A 19 -0.03 -9.15 -5.55
C GLU A 19 -0.06 -7.94 -6.50
N CYS A 20 0.28 -6.74 -6.01
CA CYS A 20 0.40 -5.57 -6.88
C CYS A 20 1.55 -5.70 -7.90
N LYS A 21 2.70 -6.23 -7.49
CA LYS A 21 3.82 -6.52 -8.42
C LYS A 21 3.43 -7.58 -9.45
N ASN A 22 2.72 -8.63 -9.04
CA ASN A 22 2.20 -9.66 -9.94
C ASN A 22 1.21 -9.09 -10.98
N ALA A 23 0.46 -8.05 -10.61
CA ALA A 23 -0.42 -7.31 -11.50
C ALA A 23 0.31 -6.23 -12.35
N GLY A 24 1.63 -6.09 -12.22
CA GLY A 24 2.45 -5.16 -13.00
C GLY A 24 2.55 -3.74 -12.47
N TYR A 25 2.12 -3.49 -11.22
CA TYR A 25 2.24 -2.17 -10.59
C TYR A 25 3.62 -1.98 -9.94
N ASP A 26 4.19 -0.77 -10.07
CA ASP A 26 5.40 -0.37 -9.33
C ASP A 26 5.04 -0.06 -7.87
N VAL A 27 5.02 -1.12 -7.07
CA VAL A 27 4.75 -1.06 -5.62
C VAL A 27 5.99 -1.50 -4.85
N ARG A 28 6.30 -0.80 -3.76
CA ARG A 28 7.44 -1.13 -2.90
C ARG A 28 7.12 -0.91 -1.43
N ILE A 29 7.55 -1.83 -0.58
CA ILE A 29 7.53 -1.63 0.87
C ILE A 29 8.49 -0.52 1.27
N VAL A 30 8.01 0.36 2.14
CA VAL A 30 8.75 1.46 2.75
C VAL A 30 8.42 1.51 4.25
N PRO A 31 9.32 2.03 5.11
CA PRO A 31 8.95 2.36 6.46
C PRO A 31 7.85 3.44 6.46
N VAL A 32 6.92 3.35 7.42
CA VAL A 32 5.84 4.33 7.56
C VAL A 32 6.45 5.72 7.78
N PRO A 33 6.06 6.75 7.00
CA PRO A 33 6.57 8.11 7.21
C PRO A 33 6.29 8.60 8.62
N ARG A 34 7.24 9.29 9.26
CA ARG A 34 7.09 9.81 10.65
C ARG A 34 5.84 10.65 10.91
N LYS A 35 5.26 11.25 9.87
CA LYS A 35 4.01 12.04 9.97
C LYS A 35 2.75 11.18 10.05
N LEU A 36 2.86 9.87 9.82
CA LEU A 36 1.76 8.91 9.81
C LEU A 36 2.00 7.88 10.93
N SER A 37 0.95 7.57 11.67
CA SER A 37 0.95 6.47 12.64
C SER A 37 0.35 5.23 11.98
N ALA A 38 1.08 4.12 11.93
CA ALA A 38 0.55 2.83 11.49
C ALA A 38 1.02 1.73 12.43
N SER A 39 0.20 0.70 12.61
CA SER A 39 0.40 -0.31 13.66
C SER A 39 1.64 -1.19 13.42
N CYS A 40 1.90 -1.63 12.19
CA CYS A 40 3.00 -2.56 11.88
C CYS A 40 4.32 -1.89 11.49
N GLY A 41 4.39 -0.55 11.38
CA GLY A 41 5.58 0.19 10.98
C GLY A 41 5.97 0.09 9.49
N LEU A 42 5.23 -0.69 8.69
CA LEU A 42 5.41 -0.81 7.24
C LEU A 42 4.27 -0.18 6.45
N ALA A 43 4.62 0.36 5.29
CA ALA A 43 3.69 0.88 4.30
C ALA A 43 4.12 0.43 2.90
N CYS A 44 3.21 0.47 1.94
CA CYS A 44 3.51 0.17 0.54
C CYS A 44 3.33 1.43 -0.29
N ARG A 45 4.40 1.92 -0.90
CA ARG A 45 4.37 3.05 -1.84
C ARG A 45 3.98 2.57 -3.23
N TYR A 46 3.09 3.32 -3.88
CA TYR A 46 2.60 3.03 -5.23
C TYR A 46 2.30 4.34 -6.00
N PRO A 47 2.21 4.32 -7.34
CA PRO A 47 1.84 5.48 -8.12
C PRO A 47 0.36 5.83 -7.93
N CYS A 48 0.03 7.07 -7.54
CA CYS A 48 -1.35 7.47 -7.26
C CYS A 48 -2.32 7.26 -8.44
N ARG A 49 -1.82 7.30 -9.68
CA ARG A 49 -2.62 7.01 -10.89
C ARG A 49 -3.18 5.57 -10.92
N ALA A 50 -2.59 4.64 -10.18
CA ALA A 50 -3.01 3.25 -10.10
C ALA A 50 -3.87 2.95 -8.86
N GLU A 51 -4.21 3.95 -8.03
CA GLU A 51 -4.90 3.73 -6.76
C GLU A 51 -6.25 3.03 -6.92
N ASP A 52 -7.04 3.41 -7.92
CA ASP A 52 -8.37 2.83 -8.15
C ASP A 52 -8.27 1.33 -8.48
N GLU A 53 -7.33 0.97 -9.35
CA GLU A 53 -7.09 -0.42 -9.73
C GLU A 53 -6.48 -1.23 -8.60
N ILE A 54 -5.57 -0.65 -7.83
CA ILE A 54 -4.98 -1.28 -6.64
C ILE A 54 -6.08 -1.54 -5.58
N LYS A 55 -7.01 -0.61 -5.37
CA LYS A 55 -8.16 -0.81 -4.46
C LYS A 55 -9.02 -1.99 -4.91
N LYS A 56 -9.33 -2.10 -6.21
CA LYS A 56 -10.07 -3.25 -6.77
C LYS A 56 -9.29 -4.56 -6.58
N LEU A 57 -7.98 -4.54 -6.80
CA LEU A 57 -7.13 -5.70 -6.58
C LEU A 57 -7.15 -6.15 -5.12
N CYS A 58 -7.06 -5.21 -4.17
CA CYS A 58 -7.12 -5.52 -2.74
C CYS A 58 -8.45 -6.18 -2.37
N LEU A 59 -9.58 -5.64 -2.87
CA LEU A 59 -10.90 -6.23 -2.66
C LEU A 59 -11.00 -7.65 -3.26
N SER A 60 -10.46 -7.87 -4.45
CA SER A 60 -10.50 -9.19 -5.11
C SER A 60 -9.61 -10.23 -4.45
N LYS A 61 -8.57 -9.81 -3.72
CA LYS A 61 -7.55 -10.65 -3.12
C LYS A 61 -7.65 -10.75 -1.60
N ASP A 62 -8.69 -10.15 -1.01
CA ASP A 62 -8.92 -10.10 0.44
C ASP A 62 -7.72 -9.48 1.19
N ILE A 63 -7.16 -8.41 0.63
CA ILE A 63 -6.01 -7.69 1.21
C ILE A 63 -6.54 -6.55 2.07
N GLU A 64 -6.40 -6.70 3.38
CA GLU A 64 -6.81 -5.67 4.34
C GLU A 64 -5.80 -4.51 4.36
N VAL A 65 -6.27 -3.33 3.98
CA VAL A 65 -5.51 -2.08 4.04
C VAL A 65 -6.10 -1.21 5.16
N GLU A 66 -5.24 -0.67 6.02
CA GLU A 66 -5.65 0.23 7.11
C GLU A 66 -6.12 1.57 6.53
N ALA A 67 -5.26 2.21 5.74
CA ALA A 67 -5.57 3.48 5.08
C ALA A 67 -4.73 3.69 3.82
N PHE A 68 -5.26 4.49 2.90
CA PHE A 68 -4.55 4.98 1.74
C PHE A 68 -4.26 6.47 1.93
N HIS A 69 -3.01 6.87 1.74
CA HIS A 69 -2.55 8.25 1.92
C HIS A 69 -1.88 8.77 0.65
N ARG A 70 -2.17 10.02 0.30
CA ARG A 70 -1.43 10.73 -0.75
C ARG A 70 -0.28 11.50 -0.09
N LEU A 71 0.92 11.30 -0.58
CA LEU A 71 2.07 12.11 -0.18
C LEU A 71 2.17 13.27 -1.18
N GLU A 72 1.79 14.45 -0.71
CA GLU A 72 2.19 15.72 -1.32
C GLU A 72 3.66 15.94 -0.92
N ASP A 73 4.53 16.11 -1.91
CA ASP A 73 5.94 16.44 -1.68
C ASP A 73 6.05 17.90 -1.23
#